data_AF-A0A931QHV8-F1
#
_entry.id   AF-A0A931QHV8-F1
#
_cell.length_a   1.000
_cell.length_b   1.000
_cell.length_c   1.000
_cell.angle_alpha   90.00
_cell.angle_beta   90.00
_cell.angle_gamma   90.00
#
_symmetry.space_group_name_H-M   'P 1'
#
loop_
_entity.id
_entity.type
_entity.pdbx_description
1 polymer ?
#
loop_
_entity_poly.entity_id
_entity_poly.type
_entity_poly.pdbx_seq_one_letter_code
_entity_poly.pdbx_strand_id
1 'polypeptide(L)'
;MRKWLVFLFILGTIAFPFSVRAQSDIKLAGIQVQLWPEYDQPSMLVIYDFQVATSTALPASVSIRIPKDAKLSAVAQTTANGLVNAEYDGPAVVGDWQIVNVNITDLAVYRVEYYEPISKTGMSRQFTYVWPADYATDDFSISVRMPTDTTEAVMAPALSKGQGKDGATYLQNDFGALPAGQSFSLDMKYTRTTDTLGVPQQKVQPSVPLNSETEGRVMFSNYLPYILGALGVTLIVGGLIYFWRSSRSGQSKGRKRQTSQNEKESDSDIYCHQCGARARIGDRFCRVCGTKLRLGE
;
A
#
# COMPACT_ATOMS: atom_id res chain seq x y z
N MET A 1 -54.05 38.80 0.66
CA MET A 1 -54.23 37.39 1.09
C MET A 1 -53.05 36.49 0.73
N ARG A 2 -52.58 36.47 -0.52
CA ARG A 2 -51.44 35.61 -0.97
C ARG A 2 -50.09 35.90 -0.29
N LYS A 3 -49.80 37.15 0.11
CA LYS A 3 -48.56 37.53 0.82
C LYS A 3 -48.54 37.10 2.29
N TRP A 4 -49.72 36.93 2.91
CA TRP A 4 -49.83 36.54 4.33
C TRP A 4 -49.67 35.02 4.50
N LEU A 5 -50.13 34.24 3.52
CA LEU A 5 -49.86 32.80 3.43
C LEU A 5 -48.37 32.48 3.25
N VAL A 6 -47.63 33.28 2.48
CA VAL A 6 -46.16 33.12 2.34
C VAL A 6 -45.45 33.41 3.65
N PHE A 7 -45.90 34.42 4.40
CA PHE A 7 -45.32 34.77 5.69
C PHE A 7 -45.58 33.67 6.75
N LEU A 8 -46.78 33.09 6.78
CA LEU A 8 -47.12 31.96 7.64
C LEU A 8 -46.35 30.69 7.27
N PHE A 9 -46.07 30.46 5.98
CA PHE A 9 -45.29 29.30 5.53
C PHE A 9 -43.81 29.40 5.95
N ILE A 10 -43.21 30.59 5.83
CA ILE A 10 -41.82 30.84 6.27
C ILE A 10 -41.71 30.77 7.81
N LEU A 11 -42.71 31.28 8.54
CA LEU A 11 -42.72 31.19 10.01
C LEU A 11 -42.91 29.75 10.50
N GLY A 12 -43.67 28.92 9.78
CA GLY A 12 -43.85 27.50 10.07
C GLY A 12 -42.57 26.67 9.88
N THR A 13 -41.69 27.04 8.95
CA THR A 13 -40.41 26.35 8.74
C THR A 13 -39.36 26.61 9.83
N ILE A 14 -39.50 27.69 10.62
CA ILE A 14 -38.59 28.01 11.74
C ILE A 14 -39.03 27.29 13.04
N ALA A 15 -40.27 26.79 13.09
CA ALA A 15 -40.85 26.18 14.28
C ALA A 15 -40.60 24.65 14.41
N PHE A 16 -39.89 24.03 13.47
CA PHE A 16 -39.41 22.66 13.65
C PHE A 16 -38.04 22.71 14.32
N PRO A 17 -37.91 22.35 15.61
CA PRO A 17 -36.61 22.09 16.17
C PRO A 17 -36.05 20.88 15.42
N PHE A 18 -35.18 21.12 14.44
CA PHE A 18 -34.22 20.11 14.07
C PHE A 18 -33.48 19.77 15.35
N SER A 19 -33.74 18.59 15.91
CA SER A 19 -32.86 18.02 16.91
C SER A 19 -31.51 17.82 16.23
N VAL A 20 -30.68 18.85 16.25
CA VAL A 20 -29.24 18.68 16.16
C VAL A 20 -28.93 17.76 17.33
N ARG A 21 -28.73 16.48 17.04
CA ARG A 21 -28.08 15.59 17.99
C ARG A 21 -26.74 16.23 18.25
N ALA A 22 -26.61 16.90 19.39
CA ALA A 22 -25.31 17.22 19.95
C ALA A 22 -24.51 15.93 19.84
N GLN A 23 -23.40 15.99 19.12
CA GLN A 23 -22.41 14.92 19.11
C GLN A 23 -22.16 14.65 20.60
N SER A 24 -22.56 13.48 21.09
CA SER A 24 -22.28 13.14 22.47
C SER A 24 -20.78 13.24 22.62
N ASP A 25 -20.29 14.15 23.47
CA ASP A 25 -18.86 14.31 23.71
C ASP A 25 -18.34 12.97 24.22
N ILE A 26 -17.72 12.19 23.32
CA ILE A 26 -17.12 10.92 23.68
C ILE A 26 -15.98 11.24 24.64
N LYS A 27 -15.96 10.54 25.76
CA LYS A 27 -14.90 10.61 26.75
C LYS A 27 -14.25 9.24 26.86
N LEU A 28 -12.93 9.20 27.02
CA LEU A 28 -12.22 7.98 27.32
C LEU A 28 -12.22 7.76 28.84
N ALA A 29 -12.56 6.54 29.27
CA ALA A 29 -12.33 6.12 30.65
C ALA A 29 -10.82 6.01 30.91
N GLY A 30 -10.08 5.55 29.92
CA GLY A 30 -8.63 5.50 29.97
C GLY A 30 -8.03 5.24 28.61
N ILE A 31 -6.78 5.66 28.47
CA ILE A 31 -5.91 5.29 27.36
C ILE A 31 -4.49 5.04 27.88
N GLN A 32 -3.95 3.90 27.50
CA GLN A 32 -2.55 3.56 27.69
C GLN A 32 -1.85 3.61 26.32
N VAL A 33 -0.81 4.43 26.24
CA VAL A 33 0.10 4.44 25.10
C VAL A 33 1.31 3.59 25.42
N GLN A 34 1.57 2.56 24.61
CA GLN A 34 2.76 1.73 24.73
C GLN A 34 3.70 2.01 23.55
N LEU A 35 4.97 2.24 23.84
CA LEU A 35 6.02 2.52 22.87
C LEU A 35 7.06 1.41 22.91
N TRP A 36 7.13 0.63 21.84
CA TRP A 36 7.97 -0.56 21.72
C TRP A 36 9.02 -0.31 20.62
N PRO A 37 10.13 0.39 20.94
CA PRO A 37 11.18 0.66 19.97
C PRO A 37 11.85 -0.63 19.52
N GLU A 38 12.00 -0.77 18.20
CA GLU A 38 12.79 -1.82 17.57
C GLU A 38 12.39 -3.25 18.01
N TYR A 39 11.09 -3.46 18.29
CA TYR A 39 10.57 -4.73 18.76
C TYR A 39 10.69 -5.81 17.69
N ASP A 40 9.95 -5.69 16.60
CA ASP A 40 9.91 -6.65 15.49
C ASP A 40 10.19 -5.98 14.13
N GLN A 41 10.35 -4.66 14.11
CA GLN A 41 10.75 -3.85 12.96
C GLN A 41 11.74 -2.77 13.40
N PRO A 42 12.63 -2.24 12.53
CA PRO A 42 13.60 -1.20 12.87
C PRO A 42 12.95 0.20 13.01
N SER A 43 11.80 0.27 13.67
CA SER A 43 10.90 1.41 13.85
C SER A 43 10.30 1.38 15.26
N MET A 44 9.53 2.41 15.61
CA MET A 44 8.74 2.46 16.84
C MET A 44 7.41 1.77 16.58
N LEU A 45 7.09 0.71 17.34
CA LEU A 45 5.72 0.23 17.43
C LEU A 45 4.98 1.04 18.49
N VAL A 46 3.92 1.72 18.09
CA VAL A 46 3.03 2.47 18.98
C VAL A 46 1.73 1.69 19.12
N ILE A 47 1.32 1.45 20.35
CA ILE A 47 0.10 0.72 20.70
C ILE A 47 -0.76 1.61 21.57
N TYR A 48 -2.00 1.87 21.15
CA TYR A 48 -3.02 2.47 21.98
C TYR A 48 -3.93 1.38 22.49
N ASP A 49 -4.06 1.26 23.81
CA ASP A 49 -5.16 0.54 24.44
C ASP A 49 -6.08 1.57 25.07
N PHE A 50 -7.33 1.66 24.61
CA PHE A 50 -8.27 2.65 25.11
C PHE A 50 -9.65 2.05 25.37
N GLN A 51 -10.38 2.70 26.26
CA GLN A 51 -11.75 2.34 26.61
C GLN A 51 -12.60 3.61 26.69
N VAL A 52 -13.79 3.60 26.09
CA VAL A 52 -14.74 4.71 26.23
C VAL A 52 -15.40 4.70 27.61
N ALA A 53 -15.83 5.87 28.10
CA ALA A 53 -16.54 5.99 29.36
C ALA A 53 -17.82 5.14 29.38
N THR A 54 -18.21 4.61 30.54
CA THR A 54 -19.43 3.79 30.70
C THR A 54 -20.72 4.55 30.40
N SER A 55 -20.68 5.89 30.40
CA SER A 55 -21.77 6.77 30.00
C SER A 55 -21.89 6.98 28.49
N THR A 56 -20.96 6.43 27.69
CA THR A 56 -20.96 6.57 26.23
C THR A 56 -22.13 5.79 25.62
N ALA A 57 -22.94 6.47 24.80
CA ALA A 57 -23.99 5.81 24.05
C ALA A 57 -23.39 4.99 22.90
N LEU A 58 -23.79 3.72 22.77
CA LEU A 58 -23.28 2.80 21.76
C LEU A 58 -24.35 2.47 20.71
N PRO A 59 -23.97 2.18 19.44
CA PRO A 59 -22.60 2.19 18.93
C PRO A 59 -22.04 3.62 18.81
N ALA A 60 -20.73 3.75 18.97
CA ALA A 60 -20.01 5.01 18.82
C ALA A 60 -18.86 4.84 17.80
N SER A 61 -18.40 5.94 17.23
CA SER A 61 -17.21 5.96 16.37
C SER A 61 -16.15 6.84 17.02
N VAL A 62 -14.98 6.26 17.29
CA VAL A 62 -13.84 6.96 17.89
C VAL A 62 -12.79 7.18 16.81
N SER A 63 -12.52 8.44 16.51
CA SER A 63 -11.51 8.86 15.53
C SER A 63 -10.14 8.94 16.18
N ILE A 64 -9.25 8.02 15.82
CA ILE A 64 -7.85 8.02 16.26
C ILE A 64 -6.99 8.67 15.18
N ARG A 65 -6.24 9.72 15.57
CA ARG A 65 -5.24 10.35 14.72
C ARG A 65 -3.88 9.67 14.91
N ILE A 66 -3.29 9.24 13.80
CA ILE A 66 -1.91 8.76 13.73
C ILE A 66 -1.13 9.63 12.73
N PRO A 67 0.20 9.80 12.87
CA PRO A 67 0.96 10.66 11.96
C PRO A 67 0.83 10.23 10.50
N LYS A 68 0.90 11.20 9.57
CA LYS A 68 0.70 10.95 8.13
C LYS A 68 1.62 9.88 7.56
N ASP A 69 2.85 9.76 8.05
CA ASP A 69 3.83 8.79 7.57
C ASP A 69 3.82 7.46 8.36
N ALA A 70 2.95 7.36 9.37
CA ALA A 70 2.77 6.13 10.14
C ALA A 70 2.15 5.02 9.30
N LYS A 71 2.51 3.77 9.62
CA LYS A 71 1.93 2.58 9.00
C LYS A 71 1.00 1.90 9.99
N LEU A 72 -0.31 2.00 9.76
CA LEU A 72 -1.31 1.25 10.53
C LEU A 72 -1.01 -0.26 10.42
N SER A 73 -0.92 -0.93 11.56
CA SER A 73 -0.59 -2.35 11.68
C SER A 73 -1.82 -3.17 12.02
N ALA A 74 -2.55 -2.78 13.07
CA ALA A 74 -3.71 -3.52 13.56
C ALA A 74 -4.73 -2.61 14.24
N VAL A 75 -6.00 -3.03 14.18
CA VAL A 75 -7.10 -2.48 14.98
C VAL A 75 -7.86 -3.67 15.57
N ALA A 76 -7.94 -3.74 16.88
CA ALA A 76 -8.44 -4.90 17.60
C ALA A 76 -9.30 -4.50 18.80
N GLN A 77 -10.01 -5.46 19.37
CA GLN A 77 -10.70 -5.34 20.65
C GLN A 77 -10.42 -6.55 21.54
N THR A 78 -10.44 -6.34 22.85
CA THR A 78 -10.23 -7.39 23.84
C THR A 78 -11.52 -8.17 24.05
N THR A 79 -11.42 -9.49 24.03
CA THR A 79 -12.51 -10.42 24.37
C THR A 79 -12.04 -11.38 25.47
N ALA A 80 -12.94 -12.23 25.97
CA ALA A 80 -12.58 -13.30 26.91
C ALA A 80 -11.49 -14.25 26.38
N ASN A 81 -11.36 -14.38 25.06
CA ASN A 81 -10.39 -15.26 24.40
C ASN A 81 -9.12 -14.54 23.92
N GLY A 82 -8.96 -13.26 24.27
CA GLY A 82 -7.86 -12.41 23.79
C GLY A 82 -8.29 -11.36 22.76
N LEU A 83 -7.31 -10.82 22.04
CA LEU A 83 -7.52 -9.79 21.03
C LEU A 83 -8.13 -10.39 19.75
N VAL A 84 -9.16 -9.74 19.22
CA VAL A 84 -9.77 -10.03 17.91
C VAL A 84 -9.82 -8.75 17.08
N ASN A 85 -9.85 -8.86 15.76
CA ASN A 85 -9.97 -7.70 14.88
C ASN A 85 -11.25 -6.91 15.21
N ALA A 86 -11.13 -5.60 15.33
CA ALA A 86 -12.26 -4.69 15.49
C ALA A 86 -12.62 -4.05 14.15
N GLU A 87 -13.88 -3.68 13.98
CA GLU A 87 -14.33 -2.95 12.80
C GLU A 87 -13.86 -1.49 12.85
N TYR A 88 -13.39 -0.98 11.72
CA TYR A 88 -12.98 0.42 11.58
C TYR A 88 -13.08 0.88 10.12
N ASP A 89 -13.18 2.19 9.93
CA ASP A 89 -13.11 2.85 8.63
C ASP A 89 -11.81 3.67 8.49
N GLY A 90 -11.28 3.74 7.26
CA GLY A 90 -10.04 4.46 6.93
C GLY A 90 -8.79 3.56 6.85
N PRO A 91 -7.58 4.11 7.00
CA PRO A 91 -7.26 5.50 7.34
C PRO A 91 -7.50 6.50 6.20
N ALA A 92 -8.00 7.69 6.53
CA ALA A 92 -8.08 8.83 5.60
C ALA A 92 -7.05 9.91 5.99
N VAL A 93 -6.30 10.44 5.02
CA VAL A 93 -5.29 11.48 5.26
C VAL A 93 -5.95 12.86 5.36
N VAL A 94 -5.70 13.58 6.46
CA VAL A 94 -6.18 14.95 6.72
C VAL A 94 -5.02 15.77 7.30
N GLY A 95 -4.48 16.69 6.49
CA GLY A 95 -3.30 17.47 6.89
C GLY A 95 -2.09 16.59 7.16
N ASP A 96 -1.51 16.72 8.35
CA ASP A 96 -0.35 15.95 8.83
C ASP A 96 -0.74 14.65 9.55
N TRP A 97 -2.02 14.26 9.49
CA TRP A 97 -2.56 13.09 10.18
C TRP A 97 -3.24 12.13 9.21
N GLN A 98 -3.26 10.86 9.59
CA GLN A 98 -4.21 9.84 9.13
C GLN A 98 -5.27 9.64 10.23
N ILE A 99 -6.53 9.54 9.84
CA ILE A 99 -7.66 9.32 10.76
C ILE A 99 -8.18 7.90 10.58
N VAL A 100 -8.16 7.12 11.66
CA VAL A 100 -8.74 5.78 11.78
C VAL A 100 -10.02 5.88 12.61
N ASN A 101 -11.17 5.55 12.05
CA ASN A 101 -12.44 5.61 12.77
C ASN A 101 -12.79 4.22 13.31
N VAL A 102 -12.56 3.97 14.59
CA VAL A 102 -12.82 2.69 15.24
C VAL A 102 -14.29 2.60 15.63
N ASN A 103 -14.95 1.51 15.24
CA ASN A 103 -16.36 1.28 15.59
C ASN A 103 -16.45 0.62 16.96
N ILE A 104 -16.97 1.37 17.92
CA ILE A 104 -17.14 0.94 19.31
C ILE A 104 -18.54 0.39 19.49
N THR A 105 -18.66 -0.91 19.73
CA THR A 105 -19.94 -1.63 19.88
C THR A 105 -20.19 -2.11 21.30
N ASP A 106 -19.15 -2.20 22.12
CA ASP A 106 -19.22 -2.53 23.54
C ASP A 106 -18.21 -1.69 24.34
N LEU A 107 -18.14 -1.92 25.65
CA LEU A 107 -17.23 -1.22 26.57
C LEU A 107 -15.92 -2.00 26.78
N ALA A 108 -15.47 -2.84 25.84
CA ALA A 108 -14.17 -3.50 25.92
C ALA A 108 -13.01 -2.50 25.75
N VAL A 109 -11.79 -2.99 25.98
CA VAL A 109 -10.57 -2.27 25.58
C VAL A 109 -10.36 -2.49 24.09
N TYR A 110 -10.29 -1.38 23.35
CA TYR A 110 -9.94 -1.35 21.94
C TYR A 110 -8.46 -1.02 21.79
N ARG A 111 -7.85 -1.60 20.75
CA ARG A 111 -6.44 -1.47 20.45
C ARG A 111 -6.21 -0.92 19.05
N VAL A 112 -5.30 0.04 18.93
CA VAL A 112 -4.76 0.49 17.64
C VAL A 112 -3.23 0.39 17.68
N GLU A 113 -2.65 -0.28 16.68
CA GLU A 113 -1.21 -0.46 16.55
C GLU A 113 -0.72 0.17 15.24
N TYR A 114 0.39 0.89 15.30
CA TYR A 114 1.03 1.45 14.11
C TYR A 114 2.54 1.59 14.29
N TYR A 115 3.25 1.69 13.17
CA TYR A 115 4.70 1.90 13.16
C TYR A 115 5.09 3.30 12.69
N GLU A 116 6.08 3.89 13.36
CA GLU A 116 6.71 5.15 12.98
C GLU A 116 8.23 5.03 12.87
N PRO A 117 8.89 5.75 11.96
CA PRO A 117 10.33 5.72 11.83
C PRO A 117 11.03 6.29 13.07
N ILE A 118 12.12 5.65 13.48
CA ILE A 118 13.01 6.15 14.53
C ILE A 118 14.23 6.81 13.88
N SER A 119 14.63 7.98 14.38
CA SER A 119 15.85 8.64 13.92
C SER A 119 17.08 7.94 14.49
N LYS A 120 18.03 7.56 13.64
CA LYS A 120 19.24 6.83 14.03
C LYS A 120 20.51 7.62 13.72
N THR A 121 21.45 7.64 14.65
CA THR A 121 22.80 8.20 14.44
C THR A 121 23.82 7.31 15.15
N GLY A 122 24.46 6.43 14.38
CA GLY A 122 25.26 5.34 14.95
C GLY A 122 24.41 4.48 15.88
N MET A 123 24.85 4.34 17.14
CA MET A 123 24.13 3.60 18.18
C MET A 123 23.13 4.44 18.99
N SER A 124 22.93 5.71 18.64
CA SER A 124 21.93 6.55 19.28
C SER A 124 20.63 6.56 18.48
N ARG A 125 19.51 6.46 19.20
CA ARG A 125 18.15 6.52 18.65
C ARG A 125 17.41 7.70 19.27
N GLN A 126 16.64 8.41 18.46
CA GLN A 126 15.82 9.53 18.87
C GLN A 126 14.41 9.37 18.31
N PHE A 127 13.42 9.65 19.13
CA PHE A 127 12.01 9.59 18.77
C PHE A 127 11.23 10.62 19.59
N THR A 128 10.28 11.31 18.95
CA THR A 128 9.35 12.21 19.62
C THR A 128 7.95 11.70 19.35
N TYR A 129 7.27 11.31 20.42
CA TYR A 129 5.89 10.89 20.36
C TYR A 129 4.96 12.06 20.68
N VAL A 130 3.86 12.20 19.94
CA VAL A 130 2.81 13.19 20.20
C VAL A 130 1.45 12.50 20.25
N TRP A 131 0.77 12.63 21.39
CA TRP A 131 -0.65 12.29 21.52
C TRP A 131 -1.51 13.55 21.34
N PRO A 132 -2.39 13.60 20.34
CA PRO A 132 -3.19 14.80 20.06
C PRO A 132 -4.27 15.12 21.11
N ALA A 133 -4.65 14.16 21.96
CA ALA A 133 -5.67 14.31 22.98
C ALA A 133 -7.05 14.77 22.45
N ASP A 134 -7.54 14.19 21.35
CA ASP A 134 -8.83 14.56 20.74
C ASP A 134 -10.04 14.40 21.66
N TYR A 135 -9.92 13.51 22.65
CA TYR A 135 -10.94 13.21 23.64
C TYR A 135 -10.39 13.46 25.04
N ALA A 136 -11.25 13.95 25.93
CA ALA A 136 -10.92 13.97 27.34
C ALA A 136 -10.77 12.53 27.85
N THR A 137 -9.77 12.28 28.69
CA THR A 137 -9.53 10.97 29.31
C THR A 137 -9.42 11.11 30.81
N ASP A 138 -10.00 10.16 31.56
CA ASP A 138 -9.86 10.12 33.02
C ASP A 138 -8.52 9.55 33.47
N ASP A 139 -7.93 8.67 32.66
CA ASP A 139 -6.65 8.03 32.91
C ASP A 139 -5.81 8.05 31.63
N PHE A 140 -4.66 8.71 31.67
CA PHE A 140 -3.65 8.69 30.61
C PHE A 140 -2.35 8.15 31.16
N SER A 141 -1.87 7.06 30.58
CA SER A 141 -0.57 6.49 30.96
C SER A 141 0.29 6.20 29.74
N ILE A 142 1.60 6.25 29.95
CA ILE A 142 2.60 5.83 28.97
C ILE A 142 3.45 4.72 29.55
N SER A 143 3.72 3.71 28.73
CA SER A 143 4.78 2.73 28.96
C SER A 143 5.72 2.64 27.76
N VAL A 144 7.01 2.49 28.04
CA VAL A 144 8.04 2.26 27.03
C VAL A 144 8.73 0.95 27.36
N ARG A 145 8.68 0.01 26.42
CA ARG A 145 9.36 -1.29 26.54
C ARG A 145 10.76 -1.18 25.93
N MET A 146 11.79 -1.11 26.76
CA MET A 146 13.16 -0.91 26.26
C MET A 146 13.75 -2.20 25.65
N PRO A 147 14.54 -2.11 24.56
CA PRO A 147 15.34 -3.21 24.06
C PRO A 147 16.31 -3.69 25.14
N THR A 148 16.56 -4.99 25.19
CA THR A 148 17.36 -5.63 26.25
C THR A 148 18.83 -5.21 26.25
N ASP A 149 19.34 -4.73 25.11
CA ASP A 149 20.70 -4.26 24.89
C ASP A 149 20.84 -2.73 24.99
N THR A 150 19.84 -2.05 25.56
CA THR A 150 19.88 -0.62 25.85
C THR A 150 20.86 -0.33 26.99
N THR A 151 21.79 0.58 26.78
CA THR A 151 22.77 1.01 27.79
C THR A 151 22.35 2.28 28.51
N GLU A 152 21.72 3.20 27.80
CA GLU A 152 21.32 4.51 28.30
C GLU A 152 19.97 4.90 27.71
N ALA A 153 19.11 5.52 28.51
CA ALA A 153 17.82 6.03 28.08
C ALA A 153 17.47 7.29 28.85
N VAL A 154 17.05 8.32 28.13
CA VAL A 154 16.58 9.59 28.69
C VAL A 154 15.25 9.94 28.03
N MET A 155 14.29 10.36 28.85
CA MET A 155 12.94 10.71 28.42
C MET A 155 12.54 12.05 29.04
N ALA A 156 11.77 12.84 28.29
CA ALA A 156 11.17 14.07 28.75
C ALA A 156 9.68 14.08 28.33
N PRO A 157 8.72 14.03 29.28
CA PRO A 157 8.92 13.94 30.73
C PRO A 157 9.61 12.63 31.17
N ALA A 158 10.28 12.68 32.32
CA ALA A 158 10.94 11.51 32.88
C ALA A 158 9.90 10.45 33.29
N LEU A 159 10.18 9.19 32.96
CA LEU A 159 9.35 8.04 33.30
C LEU A 159 10.02 7.18 34.38
N SER A 160 9.20 6.52 35.19
CA SER A 160 9.67 5.66 36.28
C SER A 160 10.05 4.28 35.77
N LYS A 161 11.17 3.73 36.26
CA LYS A 161 11.62 2.39 35.87
C LYS A 161 10.81 1.30 36.57
N GLY A 162 10.39 0.30 35.80
CA GLY A 162 9.75 -0.94 36.25
C GLY A 162 10.27 -2.15 35.48
N GLN A 163 9.85 -3.35 35.91
CA GLN A 163 10.09 -4.59 35.18
C GLN A 163 8.76 -5.15 34.67
N GLY A 164 8.73 -5.52 33.39
CA GLY A 164 7.62 -6.23 32.80
C GLY A 164 7.62 -7.72 33.17
N LYS A 165 6.47 -8.37 33.04
CA LYS A 165 6.34 -9.83 33.25
C LYS A 165 7.15 -10.65 32.22
N ASP A 166 7.47 -10.04 31.09
CA ASP A 166 8.29 -10.58 30.01
C ASP A 166 9.81 -10.43 30.29
N GLY A 167 10.20 -9.90 31.45
CA GLY A 167 11.59 -9.67 31.82
C GLY A 167 12.24 -8.45 31.14
N ALA A 168 11.50 -7.72 30.31
CA ALA A 168 12.01 -6.48 29.72
C ALA A 168 11.98 -5.33 30.73
N THR A 169 12.85 -4.35 30.53
CA THR A 169 12.81 -3.10 31.31
C THR A 169 11.72 -2.21 30.73
N TYR A 170 10.82 -1.74 31.59
CA TYR A 170 9.80 -0.76 31.23
C TYR A 170 10.11 0.58 31.87
N LEU A 171 9.86 1.65 31.15
CA LEU A 171 9.84 3.02 31.66
C LEU A 171 8.41 3.53 31.52
N GLN A 172 7.75 3.87 32.63
CA GLN A 172 6.32 4.15 32.64
C GLN A 172 5.95 5.23 33.65
N ASN A 173 4.89 5.98 33.37
CA ASN A 173 4.19 6.84 34.32
C ASN A 173 2.70 6.85 34.00
N ASP A 174 1.92 7.13 35.04
CA ASP A 174 0.52 7.53 34.96
C ASP A 174 0.46 9.06 35.13
N PHE A 175 -0.21 9.74 34.20
CA PHE A 175 -0.38 11.19 34.21
C PHE A 175 -1.80 11.61 34.61
N GLY A 176 -2.67 10.65 34.92
CA GLY A 176 -4.05 10.84 35.33
C GLY A 176 -4.92 11.46 34.24
N ALA A 177 -5.90 12.26 34.67
CA ALA A 177 -6.85 12.85 33.75
C ALA A 177 -6.20 13.90 32.84
N LEU A 178 -6.49 13.82 31.54
CA LEU A 178 -6.09 14.83 30.55
C LEU A 178 -7.33 15.37 29.81
N PRO A 179 -7.54 16.71 29.81
CA PRO A 179 -8.59 17.36 29.03
C PRO A 179 -8.45 17.16 27.52
N ALA A 180 -9.59 17.20 26.82
CA ALA A 180 -9.60 17.24 25.36
C ALA A 180 -8.84 18.47 24.84
N GLY A 181 -8.07 18.28 23.76
CA GLY A 181 -7.24 19.31 23.12
C GLY A 181 -5.92 19.60 23.84
N GLN A 182 -5.66 19.03 25.02
CA GLN A 182 -4.37 19.18 25.70
C GLN A 182 -3.40 18.09 25.24
N SER A 183 -2.72 18.34 24.13
CA SER A 183 -1.75 17.39 23.57
C SER A 183 -0.65 17.02 24.56
N PHE A 184 -0.24 15.76 24.54
CA PHE A 184 0.89 15.25 25.30
C PHE A 184 2.05 14.93 24.36
N SER A 185 3.29 15.21 24.79
CA SER A 185 4.51 14.90 24.03
C SER A 185 5.51 14.16 24.91
N LEU A 186 6.20 13.17 24.33
CA LEU A 186 7.34 12.48 24.95
C LEU A 186 8.53 12.50 24.00
N ASP A 187 9.60 13.18 24.42
CA ASP A 187 10.89 13.08 23.77
C ASP A 187 11.68 11.92 24.34
N MET A 188 12.23 11.08 23.48
CA MET A 188 12.97 9.88 23.83
C MET A 188 14.32 9.88 23.16
N LYS A 189 15.38 9.59 23.93
CA LYS A 189 16.71 9.27 23.43
C LYS A 189 17.23 8.03 24.11
N TYR A 190 17.72 7.07 23.35
CA TYR A 190 18.31 5.86 23.91
C TYR A 190 19.46 5.33 23.07
N THR A 191 20.38 4.65 23.74
CA THR A 191 21.58 4.05 23.13
C THR A 191 21.51 2.54 23.28
N ARG A 192 21.86 1.81 22.23
CA ARG A 192 21.93 0.33 22.24
C ARG A 192 23.34 -0.14 21.86
N THR A 193 23.66 -1.39 22.16
CA THR A 193 24.92 -2.00 21.70
C THR A 193 24.82 -2.67 20.34
N THR A 194 23.61 -3.00 19.87
CA THR A 194 23.39 -3.66 18.57
C THR A 194 22.22 -3.05 17.79
N ASP A 195 22.03 -3.48 16.54
CA ASP A 195 20.83 -3.22 15.72
C ASP A 195 19.87 -4.43 15.67
N THR A 196 20.09 -5.44 16.51
CA THR A 196 19.26 -6.65 16.54
C THR A 196 17.85 -6.29 17.01
N LEU A 197 16.80 -6.82 16.39
CA LEU A 197 15.43 -6.56 16.86
C LEU A 197 15.13 -7.30 18.16
N GLY A 198 14.21 -6.77 18.97
CA GLY A 198 13.80 -7.38 20.24
C GLY A 198 13.14 -8.75 20.09
N VAL A 199 12.52 -8.99 18.95
CA VAL A 199 11.95 -10.26 18.49
C VAL A 199 12.39 -10.46 17.04
N PRO A 200 12.84 -11.67 16.65
CA PRO A 200 13.18 -11.93 15.25
C PRO A 200 11.95 -11.69 14.37
N GLN A 201 12.16 -11.06 13.19
CA GLN A 201 11.08 -10.85 12.22
C GLN A 201 10.39 -12.18 11.90
N GLN A 202 9.13 -12.28 12.31
CA GLN A 202 8.31 -13.45 12.04
C GLN A 202 7.98 -13.44 10.55
N LYS A 203 8.30 -14.54 9.85
CA LYS A 203 7.94 -14.67 8.43
C LYS A 203 6.41 -14.64 8.33
N VAL A 204 5.87 -13.60 7.71
CA VAL A 204 4.44 -13.49 7.41
C VAL A 204 4.02 -14.71 6.58
N GLN A 205 3.14 -15.52 7.15
CA GLN A 205 2.42 -16.56 6.42
C GLN A 205 1.04 -16.02 6.04
N PRO A 206 0.57 -16.27 4.81
CA PRO A 206 -0.77 -15.87 4.42
C PRO A 206 -1.79 -16.56 5.33
N SER A 207 -2.80 -15.80 5.79
CA SER A 207 -3.87 -16.30 6.66
C SER A 207 -4.70 -17.41 6.00
N VAL A 208 -4.64 -17.54 4.68
CA VAL A 208 -5.21 -18.62 3.88
C VAL A 208 -4.13 -19.14 2.91
N PRO A 209 -3.92 -20.46 2.79
CA PRO A 209 -2.97 -21.00 1.82
C PRO A 209 -3.36 -20.59 0.40
N LEU A 210 -2.41 -19.97 -0.32
CA LEU A 210 -2.58 -19.61 -1.73
C LEU A 210 -2.65 -20.89 -2.58
N ASN A 211 -3.86 -21.29 -2.96
CA ASN A 211 -4.12 -22.46 -3.78
C ASN A 211 -4.54 -22.06 -5.21
N SER A 212 -4.98 -23.04 -6.00
CA SER A 212 -5.47 -22.81 -7.37
C SER A 212 -6.80 -22.08 -7.44
N GLU A 213 -7.51 -21.94 -6.32
CA GLU A 213 -8.82 -21.29 -6.20
C GLU A 213 -8.72 -19.88 -5.62
N THR A 214 -7.51 -19.39 -5.36
CA THR A 214 -7.31 -18.01 -4.87
C THR A 214 -7.74 -17.00 -5.93
N GLU A 215 -8.68 -16.12 -5.55
CA GLU A 215 -9.27 -15.11 -6.42
C GLU A 215 -8.20 -14.21 -7.05
N GLY A 216 -8.31 -13.95 -8.36
CA GLY A 216 -7.32 -13.17 -9.14
C GLY A 216 -6.11 -13.96 -9.67
N ARG A 217 -5.95 -15.25 -9.33
CA ARG A 217 -4.86 -16.08 -9.87
C ARG A 217 -5.23 -16.63 -11.25
N VAL A 218 -4.48 -16.22 -12.29
CA VAL A 218 -4.58 -16.82 -13.64
C VAL A 218 -3.57 -17.96 -13.80
N MET A 219 -4.07 -19.18 -14.02
CA MET A 219 -3.20 -20.32 -14.34
C MET A 219 -3.04 -20.46 -15.85
N PHE A 220 -1.79 -20.34 -16.34
CA PHE A 220 -1.47 -20.43 -17.76
C PHE A 220 -1.90 -21.78 -18.38
N SER A 221 -1.95 -22.85 -17.58
CA SER A 221 -2.44 -24.17 -17.97
C SER A 221 -3.90 -24.17 -18.45
N ASN A 222 -4.76 -23.30 -17.89
CA ASN A 222 -6.16 -23.23 -18.28
C ASN A 222 -6.34 -22.57 -19.65
N TYR A 223 -5.42 -21.69 -20.04
CA TYR A 223 -5.47 -20.96 -21.31
C TYR A 223 -4.70 -21.68 -22.43
N LEU A 224 -3.76 -22.56 -22.09
CA LEU A 224 -2.92 -23.26 -23.05
C LEU A 224 -3.70 -24.03 -24.14
N PRO A 225 -4.80 -24.77 -23.86
CA PRO A 225 -5.57 -25.46 -24.89
C PRO A 225 -6.20 -24.50 -25.90
N TYR A 226 -6.67 -23.34 -25.44
CA TYR A 226 -7.28 -22.32 -26.30
C TYR A 226 -6.24 -21.63 -27.17
N ILE A 227 -5.06 -21.33 -26.62
CA ILE A 227 -3.93 -20.75 -27.36
C ILE A 227 -3.48 -21.73 -28.46
N LEU A 228 -3.29 -23.00 -28.12
CA LEU A 228 -2.90 -24.04 -29.08
C LEU A 228 -3.99 -24.28 -30.12
N GLY A 229 -5.26 -24.28 -29.72
CA GLY A 229 -6.41 -24.39 -30.62
C GLY A 229 -6.47 -23.22 -31.61
N ALA A 230 -6.34 -21.99 -31.13
CA ALA A 230 -6.32 -20.79 -31.96
C ALA A 230 -5.14 -20.81 -32.95
N LEU A 231 -3.94 -21.19 -32.49
CA LEU A 231 -2.76 -21.37 -33.35
C LEU A 231 -3.02 -22.43 -34.43
N GLY A 232 -3.58 -23.58 -34.05
CA GLY A 232 -3.90 -24.67 -34.96
C GLY A 232 -4.90 -24.26 -36.04
N VAL A 233 -6.00 -23.60 -35.66
CA VAL A 233 -6.99 -23.08 -36.62
C VAL A 233 -6.34 -22.07 -37.57
N THR A 234 -5.50 -21.18 -37.04
CA THR A 234 -4.81 -20.16 -37.86
C THR A 234 -3.89 -20.80 -38.91
N LEU A 235 -3.14 -21.85 -38.54
CA LEU A 235 -2.27 -22.58 -39.46
C LEU A 235 -3.06 -23.34 -40.52
N ILE A 236 -4.19 -23.96 -40.17
CA ILE A 236 -5.06 -24.67 -41.12
C ILE A 236 -5.64 -23.69 -42.14
N VAL A 237 -6.21 -22.57 -41.67
CA VAL A 237 -6.79 -21.54 -42.54
C VAL A 237 -5.72 -20.95 -43.44
N GLY A 238 -4.55 -20.60 -42.89
CA GLY A 238 -3.42 -20.11 -43.67
C GLY A 238 -2.96 -21.11 -44.74
N GLY A 239 -2.87 -22.40 -44.40
CA GLY A 239 -2.52 -23.47 -45.32
C GLY A 239 -3.53 -23.65 -46.45
N LEU A 240 -4.83 -23.61 -46.15
CA LEU A 240 -5.90 -23.68 -47.16
C LEU A 240 -5.86 -22.48 -48.12
N ILE A 241 -5.67 -21.26 -47.60
CA ILE A 241 -5.53 -20.04 -48.42
C ILE A 241 -4.32 -20.16 -49.35
N TYR A 242 -3.18 -20.62 -48.83
CA TYR A 242 -1.97 -20.82 -49.63
C TYR A 242 -2.18 -21.84 -50.75
N PHE A 243 -2.78 -22.99 -50.43
CA PHE A 243 -3.05 -24.06 -51.40
C PHE A 243 -4.03 -23.62 -52.51
N TRP A 244 -5.06 -22.84 -52.17
CA TRP A 244 -6.00 -22.30 -53.17
C TRP A 244 -5.39 -21.22 -54.07
N ARG A 245 -4.42 -20.44 -53.56
CA ARG A 245 -3.69 -19.48 -54.40
C ARG A 245 -2.72 -20.17 -55.35
N SER A 246 -2.07 -21.25 -54.91
CA SER A 246 -1.11 -21.99 -55.74
C SER A 246 -1.77 -22.90 -56.78
N SER A 247 -2.99 -23.40 -56.54
CA SER A 247 -3.72 -24.21 -57.53
C SER A 247 -4.32 -23.41 -58.69
N ARG A 248 -4.38 -22.07 -58.60
CA ARG A 248 -4.82 -21.19 -59.69
C ARG A 248 -3.74 -20.83 -60.71
N SER A 249 -2.47 -21.18 -60.49
CA SER A 249 -1.36 -20.85 -61.41
C SER A 249 -0.96 -22.01 -62.32
N GLY A 250 -1.93 -22.79 -62.82
CA GLY A 250 -1.66 -24.07 -63.48
C GLY A 250 -2.50 -24.40 -64.71
N GLN A 251 -2.84 -23.44 -65.59
CA GLN A 251 -3.26 -23.78 -66.95
C GLN A 251 -3.10 -22.64 -67.96
N SER A 252 -2.01 -22.64 -68.72
CA SER A 252 -1.97 -22.10 -70.08
C SER A 252 -0.92 -22.84 -70.91
N LYS A 253 -1.43 -23.69 -71.80
CA LYS A 253 -0.72 -24.38 -72.88
C LYS A 253 -0.20 -23.38 -73.92
N GLY A 254 0.85 -23.75 -74.64
CA GLY A 254 0.95 -23.33 -76.05
C GLY A 254 2.33 -22.93 -76.55
N ARG A 255 3.10 -23.94 -76.95
CA ARG A 255 4.32 -23.86 -77.76
C ARG A 255 4.09 -23.09 -79.08
N LYS A 256 4.93 -22.08 -79.37
CA LYS A 256 5.40 -21.76 -80.73
C LYS A 256 6.75 -21.07 -80.69
N ARG A 257 7.61 -21.47 -81.64
CA ARG A 257 9.02 -21.16 -81.79
C ARG A 257 9.18 -20.27 -83.01
N GLN A 258 9.76 -19.07 -82.85
CA GLN A 258 10.47 -18.23 -83.85
C GLN A 258 10.85 -16.93 -83.13
N THR A 259 12.12 -16.73 -82.75
CA THR A 259 13.16 -16.01 -83.51
C THR A 259 12.78 -14.56 -83.82
N SER A 260 13.28 -13.61 -83.02
CA SER A 260 14.27 -12.59 -83.43
C SER A 260 14.43 -11.47 -82.40
N GLN A 261 15.69 -11.12 -82.14
CA GLN A 261 16.21 -9.80 -81.77
C GLN A 261 15.94 -9.21 -80.37
N ASN A 262 17.06 -9.11 -79.64
CA ASN A 262 17.54 -7.93 -78.94
C ASN A 262 16.59 -7.24 -77.94
N GLU A 263 16.84 -7.46 -76.64
CA GLU A 263 17.37 -6.38 -75.80
C GLU A 263 18.06 -6.96 -74.55
N LYS A 264 19.26 -6.47 -74.30
CA LYS A 264 20.04 -6.69 -73.08
C LYS A 264 19.44 -5.81 -71.99
N GLU A 265 19.34 -6.32 -70.77
CA GLU A 265 19.89 -5.58 -69.63
C GLU A 265 20.24 -6.53 -68.48
N SER A 266 21.50 -6.44 -68.06
CA SER A 266 22.14 -7.21 -67.00
C SER A 266 21.91 -6.53 -65.66
N ASP A 267 21.19 -7.17 -64.74
CA ASP A 267 21.14 -6.75 -63.33
C ASP A 267 22.39 -7.30 -62.61
N SER A 268 23.48 -6.53 -62.60
CA SER A 268 24.70 -6.89 -61.87
C SER A 268 24.55 -6.52 -60.40
N ASP A 269 24.34 -7.52 -59.55
CA ASP A 269 24.19 -7.34 -58.11
C ASP A 269 25.50 -6.89 -57.44
N ILE A 270 25.46 -5.70 -56.81
CA ILE A 270 26.59 -5.11 -56.08
C ILE A 270 26.49 -5.47 -54.58
N TYR A 271 27.59 -5.88 -53.97
CA TYR A 271 27.65 -6.25 -52.55
C TYR A 271 28.68 -5.41 -51.78
N CYS A 272 28.45 -5.19 -50.49
CA CYS A 272 29.36 -4.47 -49.61
C CYS A 272 30.60 -5.31 -49.32
N HIS A 273 31.78 -4.76 -49.62
CA HIS A 273 33.06 -5.44 -49.40
C HIS A 273 33.46 -5.60 -47.92
N GLN A 274 32.83 -4.87 -46.99
CA GLN A 274 33.13 -4.98 -45.56
C GLN A 274 32.23 -5.99 -44.85
N CYS A 275 30.93 -5.96 -45.09
CA CYS A 275 29.95 -6.79 -44.37
C CYS A 275 29.22 -7.82 -45.24
N GLY A 276 29.45 -7.84 -46.55
CA GLY A 276 28.83 -8.79 -47.48
C GLY A 276 27.36 -8.50 -47.81
N ALA A 277 26.74 -7.45 -47.24
CA ALA A 277 25.34 -7.13 -47.50
C ALA A 277 25.12 -6.65 -48.95
N ARG A 278 24.04 -7.10 -49.60
CA ARG A 278 23.64 -6.67 -50.94
C ARG A 278 23.24 -5.20 -50.94
N ALA A 279 23.79 -4.43 -51.86
CA ALA A 279 23.42 -3.05 -52.11
C ALA A 279 22.37 -2.95 -53.22
N ARG A 280 21.57 -1.89 -53.21
CA ARG A 280 20.65 -1.58 -54.32
C ARG A 280 21.32 -0.65 -55.31
N ILE A 281 20.90 -0.71 -56.57
CA ILE A 281 21.37 0.19 -57.63
C ILE A 281 21.15 1.66 -57.19
N GLY A 282 22.24 2.45 -57.21
CA GLY A 282 22.25 3.86 -56.79
C GLY A 282 22.73 4.12 -55.35
N ASP A 283 22.92 3.08 -54.51
CA ASP A 283 23.46 3.26 -53.17
C ASP A 283 24.95 3.66 -53.21
N ARG A 284 25.30 4.79 -52.60
CA ARG A 284 26.70 5.24 -52.44
C ARG A 284 27.36 4.67 -51.17
N PHE A 285 26.55 4.33 -50.17
CA PHE A 285 27.00 3.80 -48.89
C PHE A 285 26.16 2.57 -48.52
N CYS A 286 26.77 1.60 -47.85
CA CYS A 286 26.08 0.41 -47.36
C CYS A 286 25.09 0.82 -46.27
N ARG A 287 23.81 0.46 -46.43
CA ARG A 287 22.77 0.79 -45.46
C ARG A 287 22.90 0.03 -44.13
N VAL A 288 23.67 -1.06 -44.11
CA VAL A 288 23.85 -1.89 -42.92
C VAL A 288 25.02 -1.39 -42.06
N CYS A 289 26.17 -1.13 -42.67
CA CYS A 289 27.39 -0.75 -41.93
C CYS A 289 27.89 0.68 -42.20
N GLY A 290 27.24 1.43 -43.09
CA GLY A 290 27.60 2.81 -43.42
C GLY A 290 28.84 2.98 -44.30
N THR A 291 29.55 1.90 -44.64
CA THR A 291 30.77 1.97 -45.46
C THR A 291 30.47 2.39 -46.90
N LYS A 292 31.29 3.28 -47.49
CA LYS A 292 31.16 3.70 -48.90
C LYS A 292 31.34 2.50 -49.84
N LEU A 293 30.40 2.30 -50.74
CA LEU A 293 30.44 1.22 -51.72
C LEU A 293 31.41 1.60 -52.85
N ARG A 294 32.21 0.62 -53.29
CA ARG A 294 33.08 0.76 -54.46
C ARG A 294 32.26 0.36 -55.68
N LEU A 295 31.56 1.33 -56.26
CA LEU A 295 30.96 1.18 -57.58
C LEU A 295 32.12 1.26 -58.58
N GLY A 296 32.34 0.21 -59.39
CA GLY A 296 33.32 0.28 -60.47
C GLY A 296 32.92 1.38 -61.44
N GLU A 297 33.88 2.20 -61.89
CA GLU A 297 33.67 3.15 -62.99
C GLU A 297 33.34 2.43 -64.30
#